data_AF-A0A2H9PP37-F1
#
_entry.id   AF-A0A2H9PP37-F1
#
_cell.length_a   1.000
_cell.length_b   1.000
_cell.length_c   1.000
_cell.angle_alpha   90.00
_cell.angle_beta   90.00
_cell.angle_gamma   90.00
#
_symmetry.space_group_name_H-M   'P 1'
#
loop_
_entity.id
_entity.type
_entity.pdbx_description
1 polymer ?
#
loop_
_entity_poly.entity_id
_entity_poly.type
_entity_poly.pdbx_seq_one_letter_code
_entity_poly.pdbx_strand_id
1 'polypeptide(L)'
;FKATTCVRMTLVKGLNMVHPEKYAELLRDVEVDFIEAKGYMHVGYSQQRLTRSNMPSHEEILEFSQEFVKHAGLQVLDQEPRSRVVLMGKSNKGRFLKDRAH
;
A
#
# COMPACT_ATOMS: atom_id res chain seq x y z
N PHE A 1 18.58 19.16 1.60
CA PHE A 1 17.46 18.90 0.67
C PHE A 1 16.49 17.98 1.38
N LYS A 2 15.19 18.29 1.46
CA LYS A 2 14.19 17.39 2.07
C LYS A 2 13.32 16.83 0.97
N ALA A 3 13.35 15.52 0.78
CA ALA A 3 12.53 14.81 -0.19
C ALA A 3 11.50 13.95 0.56
N THR A 4 10.33 13.77 -0.04
CA THR A 4 9.32 12.85 0.49
C THR A 4 9.75 11.42 0.20
N THR A 5 9.79 10.56 1.21
CA THR A 5 10.18 9.15 1.07
C THR A 5 8.96 8.22 1.11
N CYS A 6 8.89 7.25 0.20
CA CYS A 6 7.79 6.29 0.13
C CYS A 6 8.32 4.88 -0.09
N VAL A 7 7.81 3.93 0.69
CA VAL A 7 7.96 2.49 0.43
C VAL A 7 6.70 2.01 -0.29
N ARG A 8 6.88 1.29 -1.41
CA ARG A 8 5.76 0.67 -2.13
C ARG A 8 5.78 -0.84 -1.98
N MET A 9 4.70 -1.39 -1.47
CA MET A 9 4.42 -2.82 -1.41
C MET A 9 3.49 -3.21 -2.55
N THR A 10 3.95 -4.08 -3.46
CA THR A 10 3.08 -4.65 -4.49
C THR A 10 2.44 -5.93 -3.95
N LEU A 11 1.14 -5.89 -3.70
CA LEU A 11 0.36 -6.97 -3.10
C LEU A 11 -0.17 -7.92 -4.17
N VAL A 12 0.11 -9.21 -3.99
CA VAL A 12 -0.21 -10.30 -4.90
C VAL A 12 -1.00 -11.34 -4.13
N LYS A 13 -2.25 -11.57 -4.55
CA LYS A 13 -3.14 -12.53 -3.90
C LYS A 13 -2.57 -13.94 -4.00
N GLY A 14 -2.58 -14.65 -2.87
CA GLY A 14 -2.05 -16.01 -2.75
C GLY A 14 -0.51 -16.10 -2.74
N LEU A 15 0.21 -14.98 -2.66
CA LEU A 15 1.68 -14.98 -2.64
C LEU A 15 2.26 -14.20 -1.45
N ASN A 16 1.91 -12.92 -1.30
CA ASN A 16 2.56 -12.05 -0.29
C ASN A 16 1.59 -11.23 0.57
N MET A 17 0.28 -11.44 0.42
CA MET A 17 -0.75 -10.85 1.29
C MET A 17 -0.98 -11.73 2.52
N VAL A 18 0.08 -12.03 3.24
CA VAL A 18 0.08 -12.87 4.45
C VAL A 18 0.94 -12.21 5.51
N HIS A 19 0.64 -12.45 6.79
CA HIS A 19 1.46 -11.95 7.91
C HIS A 19 1.75 -10.43 7.89
N PRO A 20 0.73 -9.56 7.82
CA PRO A 20 0.92 -8.11 7.83
C PRO A 20 1.77 -7.60 9.01
N GLU A 21 1.73 -8.29 10.16
CA GLU A 21 2.56 -8.00 11.33
C GLU A 21 4.07 -8.09 11.05
N LYS A 22 4.50 -9.03 10.19
CA LYS A 22 5.91 -9.20 9.83
C LYS A 22 6.40 -8.09 8.90
N TYR A 23 5.52 -7.59 8.03
CA TYR A 23 5.84 -6.42 7.21
C TYR A 23 5.97 -5.16 8.08
N ALA A 24 5.11 -5.00 9.08
CA ALA A 24 5.19 -3.89 10.01
C ALA A 24 6.48 -3.94 10.84
N GLU A 25 6.90 -5.13 11.27
CA GLU A 25 8.18 -5.34 11.92
C GLU A 25 9.37 -4.99 11.01
N LEU A 26 9.37 -5.45 9.75
CA LEU A 26 10.42 -5.14 8.80
C LEU A 26 10.59 -3.63 8.54
N LEU A 27 9.48 -2.89 8.59
CA LEU A 27 9.45 -1.46 8.32
C LEU A 27 9.53 -0.60 9.59
N ARG A 28 9.67 -1.20 10.78
CA ARG A 28 9.65 -0.51 12.08
C ARG A 28 10.72 0.58 12.17
N ASP A 29 11.93 0.28 11.71
CA ASP A 29 13.10 1.18 11.81
C ASP A 29 13.35 1.97 10.52
N VAL A 30 12.43 1.89 9.56
CA VAL A 30 12.54 2.60 8.28
C VAL A 30 11.89 3.99 8.41
N GLU A 31 12.70 5.04 8.30
CA GLU A 31 12.18 6.41 8.24
C GLU A 31 11.58 6.73 6.86
N VAL A 32 10.27 6.44 6.73
CA VAL A 32 9.48 6.80 5.54
C VAL A 32 8.34 7.74 5.87
N ASP A 33 8.06 8.64 4.93
CA ASP A 33 6.90 9.51 5.03
C ASP A 33 5.60 8.75 4.77
N PHE A 34 5.64 7.80 3.83
CA PHE A 34 4.48 7.04 3.38
C PHE A 34 4.80 5.59 3.07
N ILE A 35 3.76 4.76 3.16
CA ILE A 35 3.76 3.40 2.62
C ILE A 35 2.57 3.27 1.66
N GLU A 36 2.85 2.84 0.43
CA GLU A 36 1.85 2.57 -0.60
C GLU A 36 1.65 1.06 -0.73
N ALA A 37 0.48 0.56 -0.36
CA ALA A 37 0.04 -0.79 -0.67
C ALA A 37 -0.72 -0.80 -1.99
N LYS A 38 -0.13 -1.41 -3.02
CA LYS A 38 -0.68 -1.43 -4.37
C LYS A 38 -0.93 -2.84 -4.86
N GLY A 39 -2.14 -3.10 -5.33
CA GLY A 39 -2.51 -4.36 -5.94
C GLY A 39 -1.72 -4.65 -7.20
N TYR A 40 -1.28 -5.89 -7.34
CA TYR A 40 -0.78 -6.41 -8.60
C TYR A 40 -1.84 -6.30 -9.69
N MET A 41 -1.40 -5.82 -10.85
CA MET A 41 -2.22 -5.74 -12.06
C MET A 41 -1.61 -6.68 -13.11
N HIS A 42 -2.45 -7.50 -13.74
CA HIS A 42 -2.00 -8.51 -14.71
C HIS A 42 -1.68 -7.89 -16.07
N VAL A 43 -0.54 -7.19 -16.13
CA VAL A 43 -0.04 -6.45 -17.29
C VAL A 43 1.44 -6.70 -17.55
N GLY A 44 1.86 -6.54 -18.80
CA GLY A 44 3.26 -6.65 -19.22
C GLY A 44 3.88 -8.02 -18.95
N TYR A 45 5.19 -8.04 -18.67
CA TYR A 45 5.97 -9.28 -18.51
C TYR A 45 5.56 -10.13 -17.29
N SER A 46 4.77 -9.58 -16.37
CA SER A 46 4.27 -10.32 -15.20
C SER A 46 3.32 -11.47 -15.58
N GLN A 47 2.66 -11.37 -16.74
CA GLN A 47 1.68 -12.35 -17.20
C GLN A 47 2.28 -13.74 -17.47
N GLN A 48 3.61 -13.84 -17.63
CA GLN A 48 4.31 -15.11 -17.80
C GLN A 48 4.48 -15.89 -16.49
N ARG A 49 4.31 -15.23 -15.33
CA ARG A 49 4.59 -15.80 -14.00
C ARG A 49 3.39 -15.80 -13.07
N LEU A 50 2.44 -14.88 -13.28
CA LEU A 50 1.28 -14.69 -12.44
C LEU A 50 0.02 -14.64 -13.29
N THR A 51 -1.09 -15.08 -12.74
CA THR A 51 -2.39 -15.12 -13.41
C THR A 51 -3.29 -13.98 -12.94
N ARG A 52 -4.44 -13.78 -13.61
CA ARG A 52 -5.44 -12.80 -13.18
C ARG A 52 -5.98 -13.05 -11.78
N SER A 53 -6.06 -14.30 -11.32
CA SER A 53 -6.54 -14.62 -9.96
C SER A 53 -5.57 -14.17 -8.87
N ASN A 54 -4.30 -13.87 -9.23
CA ASN A 54 -3.33 -13.26 -8.32
C ASN A 54 -3.54 -11.74 -8.16
N MET A 55 -4.43 -11.11 -8.92
CA MET A 55 -4.79 -9.71 -8.70
C MET A 55 -5.76 -9.60 -7.52
N PRO A 56 -5.38 -8.94 -6.41
CA PRO A 56 -6.31 -8.73 -5.30
C PRO A 56 -7.39 -7.69 -5.64
N SER A 57 -8.56 -7.81 -5.02
CA SER A 57 -9.57 -6.75 -5.02
C SER A 57 -9.09 -5.53 -4.23
N HIS A 58 -9.77 -4.40 -4.39
CA HIS A 58 -9.47 -3.23 -3.57
C HIS A 58 -9.79 -3.46 -2.09
N GLU A 59 -10.89 -4.16 -1.78
CA GLU A 59 -11.21 -4.50 -0.39
C GLU A 59 -10.13 -5.38 0.24
N GLU A 60 -9.60 -6.39 -0.47
CA GLU A 60 -8.52 -7.24 0.05
C GLU A 60 -7.26 -6.45 0.38
N ILE A 61 -6.92 -5.44 -0.43
CA ILE A 61 -5.79 -4.54 -0.18
C ILE A 61 -6.06 -3.66 1.04
N LEU A 62 -7.28 -3.13 1.15
CA LEU A 62 -7.69 -2.30 2.28
C LEU A 62 -7.67 -3.09 3.59
N GLU A 63 -8.22 -4.30 3.61
CA GLU A 63 -8.21 -5.20 4.77
C GLU A 63 -6.79 -5.53 5.21
N PHE A 64 -5.91 -5.91 4.27
CA PHE A 64 -4.49 -6.14 4.55
C PHE A 64 -3.82 -4.89 5.12
N SER A 65 -4.10 -3.73 4.55
CA SER A 65 -3.53 -2.44 4.98
C SER A 65 -4.03 -2.04 6.37
N GLN A 66 -5.31 -2.24 6.66
CA GLN A 66 -5.91 -1.98 7.97
C GLN A 66 -5.30 -2.86 9.06
N GLU A 67 -5.00 -4.13 8.75
CA GLU A 67 -4.30 -4.99 9.70
C GLU A 67 -2.84 -4.56 9.88
N PHE A 68 -2.13 -4.27 8.78
CA PHE A 68 -0.75 -3.79 8.81
C PHE A 68 -0.58 -2.55 9.71
N VAL A 69 -1.45 -1.54 9.57
CA VAL A 69 -1.29 -0.28 10.32
C VAL A 69 -1.47 -0.43 11.83
N LYS A 70 -2.24 -1.44 12.28
CA LYS A 70 -2.38 -1.76 13.72
C LYS A 70 -1.04 -2.15 14.33
N HIS A 71 -0.20 -2.88 13.57
CA HIS A 71 1.12 -3.33 14.01
C HIS A 71 2.20 -2.28 13.77
N ALA A 72 2.04 -1.43 12.76
CA ALA A 72 3.02 -0.42 12.38
C ALA A 72 2.90 0.91 13.15
N GLY A 73 1.82 1.13 13.91
CA GLY A 73 1.55 2.42 14.55
C GLY A 73 1.31 3.55 13.54
N LEU A 74 0.72 3.21 12.39
CA LEU A 74 0.37 4.13 11.32
C LEU A 74 -1.16 4.21 11.18
N GLN A 75 -1.63 4.96 10.20
CA GLN A 75 -3.04 4.99 9.81
C GLN A 75 -3.15 4.94 8.28
N VAL A 76 -4.28 4.43 7.80
CA VAL A 76 -4.68 4.61 6.40
C VAL A 76 -5.05 6.08 6.21
N LEU A 77 -4.38 6.73 5.26
CA LEU A 77 -4.54 8.15 4.98
C LEU A 77 -5.47 8.42 3.80
N ASP A 78 -5.41 7.55 2.78
CA ASP A 78 -6.20 7.68 1.55
C ASP A 78 -6.24 6.35 0.77
N GLN A 79 -7.12 6.26 -0.22
CA GLN A 79 -7.25 5.10 -1.11
C GLN A 79 -7.81 5.50 -2.48
N GLU A 80 -7.37 4.82 -3.54
CA GLU A 80 -7.91 4.99 -4.90
C GLU A 80 -8.29 3.62 -5.50
N PRO A 81 -9.58 3.24 -5.42
CA PRO A 81 -10.07 1.94 -5.88
C PRO A 81 -9.78 1.62 -7.35
N ARG A 82 -9.78 2.63 -8.24
CA ARG A 82 -9.52 2.42 -9.68
C ARG A 82 -8.10 1.92 -9.93
N SER A 83 -7.16 2.38 -9.12
CA SER A 83 -5.74 1.99 -9.20
C SER A 83 -5.34 0.92 -8.20
N ARG A 84 -6.30 0.45 -7.38
CA ARG A 84 -6.12 -0.57 -6.32
C ARG A 84 -4.96 -0.23 -5.41
N VAL A 85 -5.03 0.94 -4.79
CA VAL A 85 -3.95 1.46 -3.95
C VAL A 85 -4.50 2.02 -2.65
N VAL A 86 -3.76 1.78 -1.57
CA VAL A 86 -4.00 2.34 -0.24
C VAL A 86 -2.73 3.03 0.22
N LEU A 87 -2.88 4.27 0.68
CA LEU A 87 -1.79 5.08 1.22
C LEU A 87 -1.85 5.06 2.74
N MET A 88 -0.71 4.78 3.38
CA MET A 88 -0.56 4.71 4.82
C MET A 88 0.55 5.65 5.28
N GLY A 89 0.43 6.16 6.51
CA GLY A 89 1.46 6.99 7.12
C GLY A 89 1.05 7.54 8.48
N LYS A 90 1.89 8.37 9.09
CA LYS A 90 1.62 8.97 10.41
C LYS A 90 0.56 10.06 10.36
N SER A 91 0.54 10.87 9.28
CA SER A 91 -0.36 12.02 9.14
C SER A 91 -0.41 12.50 7.69
N ASN A 92 -1.56 13.02 7.28
CA ASN A 92 -1.79 13.68 5.99
C ASN A 92 -1.56 15.20 6.02
N LYS A 93 -1.32 15.80 7.20
CA LYS A 93 -1.22 17.26 7.38
C LYS A 93 -0.09 17.86 6.53
N GLY A 94 -0.46 18.82 5.66
CA GLY A 94 0.48 19.64 4.89
C GLY A 94 1.14 18.94 3.70
N ARG A 95 0.68 17.74 3.31
CA ARG A 95 1.32 16.94 2.25
C ARG A 95 0.42 16.63 1.05
N PHE A 96 -0.89 16.80 1.18
CA PHE A 96 -1.79 16.75 0.03
C PHE A 96 -1.88 18.14 -0.60
N LEU A 97 -1.89 18.19 -1.93
CA LEU A 97 -2.31 19.38 -2.66
C LEU A 97 -3.78 19.62 -2.27
N LYS A 98 -4.11 20.81 -1.75
CA LYS A 98 -5.50 21.19 -1.49
C LYS A 98 -6.30 20.98 -2.78
N ASP A 99 -7.43 20.31 -2.66
CA ASP A 99 -8.26 19.75 -3.72
C ASP A 99 -8.22 20.53 -5.05
N ARG A 100 -7.89 19.85 -6.15
CA ARG A 100 -8.47 20.23 -7.44
C ARG A 100 -9.92 19.76 -7.40
N ALA A 101 -10.81 20.70 -7.11
CA ALA A 101 -12.24 20.52 -7.28
C ALA A 101 -12.52 19.89 -8.65
N HIS A 102 -13.26 18.78 -8.65
CA HIS A 102 -13.95 18.24 -9.81
C HIS A 102 -15.44 18.42 -9.60
#